data_AF-W0J293-F1
#
_entry.id   AF-W0J293-F1
#
_cell.length_a   1.000
_cell.length_b   1.000
_cell.length_c   1.000
_cell.angle_alpha   90.00
_cell.angle_beta   90.00
_cell.angle_gamma   90.00
#
_symmetry.space_group_name_H-M   'P 1'
#
loop_
_entity.id
_entity.type
_entity.pdbx_description
1 polymer ?
#
loop_
_entity_poly.entity_id
_entity_poly.type
_entity_poly.pdbx_seq_one_letter_code
_entity_poly.pdbx_strand_id
1 'polypeptide(L)'
;MNSDLSRRVLDFASRLEIQSVHPSRLLPLREAILAFRAKNYSYERIAGFLKPQGILISGSSVGAFCRKHCPASEINRLRKNIAEGDNHSPAVPESPPAAARTPSRSSSSGSQRGPKIARDDF
;
A
#
# COMPACT_ATOMS: atom_id res chain seq x y z
N MET A 1 27.42 38.02 27.48
CA MET A 1 26.22 38.88 27.43
C MET A 1 25.23 38.35 26.39
N ASN A 2 24.55 37.22 26.66
CA ASN A 2 23.53 36.64 25.78
C ASN A 2 22.19 36.37 26.51
N SER A 3 22.12 36.68 27.80
CA SER A 3 20.98 36.43 28.69
C SER A 3 19.72 37.15 28.25
N ASP A 4 19.84 38.38 27.76
CA ASP A 4 18.71 39.20 27.31
C ASP A 4 18.08 38.68 26.02
N LEU A 5 18.88 38.15 25.10
CA LEU A 5 18.37 37.54 23.87
C LEU A 5 17.60 36.26 24.20
N SER A 6 18.17 35.38 25.03
CA SER A 6 17.52 34.14 25.46
C SER A 6 16.17 34.42 26.15
N ARG A 7 16.13 35.46 27.00
CA ARG A 7 14.90 35.87 27.70
C ARG A 7 13.83 36.41 26.76
N ARG A 8 14.21 37.20 25.75
CA ARG A 8 13.29 37.71 24.72
C ARG A 8 12.73 36.60 23.85
N VAL A 9 13.55 35.61 23.47
CA VAL A 9 13.10 34.46 22.69
C VAL A 9 12.12 33.59 23.48
N LEU A 10 12.38 33.36 24.77
CA LEU A 10 11.47 32.60 25.64
C LEU A 10 10.14 33.33 25.89
N ASP A 11 10.18 34.65 26.11
CA ASP A 11 8.97 35.48 26.28
C ASP A 11 8.14 35.54 25.00
N PHE A 12 8.78 35.53 23.83
CA PHE A 12 8.07 35.45 22.54
C PHE A 12 7.46 34.06 22.33
N ALA A 13 8.21 32.98 22.63
CA ALA A 13 7.74 31.62 22.49
C ALA A 13 6.56 31.30 23.41
N SER A 14 6.52 31.84 24.64
CA SER A 14 5.40 31.65 25.57
C SER A 14 4.13 32.40 25.17
N ARG A 15 4.25 33.47 24.36
CA ARG A 15 3.12 34.25 23.83
C ARG A 15 2.54 33.65 22.55
N LEU A 16 3.27 32.78 21.87
CA LEU A 16 2.73 32.06 20.72
C LEU A 16 1.72 31.03 21.26
N GLU A 17 0.44 31.27 21.02
CA GLU A 17 -0.56 30.21 21.12
C GLU A 17 -0.13 29.09 20.18
N ILE A 18 0.14 27.91 20.74
CA ILE A 18 0.49 26.72 19.96
C ILE A 18 -0.75 26.42 19.12
N GLN A 19 -0.75 26.86 17.86
CA GLN A 19 -1.80 26.56 16.91
C GLN A 19 -2.02 25.05 16.96
N SER A 20 -3.26 24.66 17.27
CA SER A 20 -3.70 23.28 17.24
C SER A 20 -3.24 22.68 15.92
N VAL A 21 -2.42 21.64 16.00
CA VAL A 21 -1.92 20.91 14.84
C VAL A 21 -3.13 20.26 14.20
N HIS A 22 -3.77 20.96 13.26
CA HIS A 22 -4.90 20.42 12.53
C HIS A 22 -4.48 19.06 11.97
N PRO A 23 -5.25 17.98 12.24
CA PRO A 23 -4.92 16.67 11.72
C PRO A 23 -4.76 16.81 10.20
N SER A 24 -3.58 16.42 9.70
CA SER A 24 -3.25 16.43 8.28
C SER A 24 -4.45 15.93 7.49
N ARG A 25 -4.89 16.65 6.45
CA ARG A 25 -6.02 16.25 5.57
C ARG A 25 -5.86 14.84 4.97
N LEU A 26 -4.66 14.27 5.08
CA LEU A 26 -4.26 12.95 4.62
C LEU A 26 -4.42 11.85 5.69
N LEU A 27 -4.66 12.17 6.96
CA LEU A 27 -4.89 11.19 8.03
C LEU A 27 -6.04 10.23 7.72
N PRO A 28 -7.21 10.71 7.26
CA PRO A 28 -8.30 9.81 6.84
C PRO A 28 -7.94 8.91 5.66
N LEU A 29 -6.94 9.30 4.87
CA LEU A 29 -6.48 8.59 3.67
C LEU A 29 -5.21 7.78 3.92
N ARG A 30 -4.79 7.65 5.18
CA ARG A 30 -3.56 6.96 5.56
C ARG A 30 -3.51 5.56 4.96
N GLU A 31 -4.57 4.78 5.16
CA GLU A 31 -4.67 3.39 4.69
C GLU A 31 -4.59 3.31 3.15
N ALA A 32 -5.26 4.21 2.45
CA ALA A 32 -5.21 4.27 0.98
C ALA A 32 -3.80 4.61 0.47
N ILE A 33 -3.15 5.60 1.08
CA ILE A 33 -1.76 5.98 0.75
C ILE A 33 -0.81 4.82 1.04
N LEU A 34 -1.01 4.10 2.15
CA LEU A 34 -0.19 2.95 2.53
C LEU A 34 -0.37 1.80 1.52
N ALA A 35 -1.59 1.52 1.10
CA ALA A 35 -1.88 0.54 0.05
C ALA A 35 -1.24 0.93 -1.30
N PHE A 36 -1.29 2.20 -1.70
CA PHE A 36 -0.61 2.66 -2.91
C PHE A 36 0.91 2.48 -2.81
N ARG A 37 1.51 2.77 -1.65
CA ARG A 37 2.94 2.55 -1.42
C ARG A 37 3.32 1.08 -1.41
N ALA A 38 2.45 0.23 -0.88
CA ALA A 38 2.63 -1.22 -0.96
C ALA A 38 2.65 -1.68 -2.43
N LYS A 39 1.77 -1.13 -3.27
CA LYS A 39 1.75 -1.36 -4.74
C LYS A 39 2.86 -0.64 -5.53
N ASN A 40 3.87 -0.07 -4.85
CA ASN A 40 5.02 0.61 -5.47
C ASN A 40 4.69 1.86 -6.32
N TYR A 41 3.56 2.53 -6.06
CA TYR A 41 3.29 3.83 -6.69
C TYR A 41 4.24 4.91 -6.16
N SER A 42 4.69 5.80 -7.06
CA SER A 42 5.48 6.99 -6.71
C SER A 42 4.63 8.03 -5.99
N TYR A 43 5.26 8.92 -5.23
CA TYR A 43 4.54 9.98 -4.50
C TYR A 43 3.77 10.93 -5.43
N GLU A 44 4.32 11.23 -6.61
CA GLU A 44 3.66 12.04 -7.64
C GLU A 44 2.43 11.34 -8.23
N ARG A 45 2.51 10.03 -8.48
CA ARG A 45 1.35 9.22 -8.90
C ARG A 45 0.25 9.24 -7.85
N ILE A 46 0.61 9.08 -6.57
CA ILE A 46 -0.35 9.10 -5.46
C ILE A 46 -1.03 10.47 -5.37
N ALA A 47 -0.26 11.56 -5.46
CA ALA A 47 -0.83 12.90 -5.53
C ALA A 47 -1.78 13.07 -6.74
N GLY A 48 -1.42 12.51 -7.89
CA GLY A 48 -2.27 12.45 -9.09
C GLY A 48 -3.60 11.74 -8.86
N PHE A 49 -3.61 10.62 -8.13
CA PHE A 49 -4.85 9.88 -7.81
C PHE A 49 -5.75 10.61 -6.81
N LEU A 50 -5.18 11.48 -5.98
CA LEU A 50 -5.92 12.24 -4.97
C LEU A 50 -6.53 13.53 -5.55
N LYS A 51 -5.99 14.06 -6.65
CA LYS A 51 -6.52 15.27 -7.32
C LYS A 51 -7.99 15.16 -7.74
N PRO A 52 -8.47 14.09 -8.42
CA PRO A 52 -9.88 13.92 -8.76
C PRO A 52 -10.83 13.85 -7.56
N GLN A 53 -10.31 13.48 -6.39
CA GLN A 53 -11.07 13.39 -5.14
C GLN A 53 -11.15 14.74 -4.41
N GLY A 54 -10.77 15.84 -5.07
CA GLY A 54 -10.77 17.19 -4.50
C GLY A 54 -9.60 17.46 -3.54
N ILE A 55 -8.59 16.59 -3.51
CA ILE A 55 -7.43 16.71 -2.62
C ILE A 55 -6.23 17.18 -3.43
N LEU A 56 -6.01 18.50 -3.39
CA LEU A 56 -4.90 19.15 -4.05
C LEU A 56 -3.66 19.11 -3.16
N ILE A 57 -2.77 18.16 -3.42
CA ILE A 57 -1.51 18.00 -2.70
C ILE A 57 -0.34 17.75 -3.67
N SER A 58 0.86 18.14 -3.26
CA SER A 58 2.09 17.82 -3.99
C SER A 58 2.63 16.43 -3.60
N GLY A 59 3.39 15.78 -4.48
CA GLY A 59 4.08 14.53 -4.13
C GLY A 59 5.07 14.70 -2.98
N SER A 60 5.69 15.87 -2.84
CA SER A 60 6.55 16.20 -1.69
C SER A 60 5.79 16.14 -0.36
N SER A 61 4.55 16.67 -0.33
CA SER A 61 3.67 16.60 0.85
C SER A 61 3.28 15.16 1.18
N VAL A 62 3.01 14.33 0.17
CA VAL A 62 2.75 12.88 0.34
C VAL A 62 3.97 12.18 0.93
N GLY A 63 5.18 12.49 0.44
CA GLY A 63 6.43 11.95 0.96
C GLY A 63 6.67 12.32 2.43
N ALA A 64 6.45 13.57 2.80
CA ALA A 64 6.54 14.02 4.20
C ALA A 64 5.52 13.31 5.10
N PHE A 65 4.29 13.15 4.62
CA PHE A 65 3.24 12.41 5.33
C PHE A 65 3.62 10.93 5.52
N CYS A 66 4.12 10.27 4.47
CA CYS A 66 4.51 8.86 4.54
C CYS A 66 5.62 8.64 5.58
N ARG A 67 6.63 9.52 5.63
CA ARG A 67 7.71 9.42 6.63
C ARG A 67 7.21 9.51 8.07
N LYS A 68 6.14 10.27 8.32
CA LYS A 68 5.59 10.49 9.66
C LYS A 68 4.53 9.47 10.06
N HIS A 69 3.73 8.99 9.12
CA HIS A 69 2.51 8.21 9.41
C HIS A 69 2.49 6.80 8.78
N CYS A 70 3.39 6.49 7.84
CA CYS A 70 3.47 5.20 7.14
C CYS A 70 4.85 4.56 7.35
N PRO A 71 5.08 3.85 8.47
CA PRO A 71 6.36 3.22 8.74
C PRO A 71 6.69 2.14 7.69
N ALA A 72 7.97 2.02 7.35
CA ALA A 72 8.43 1.09 6.32
C ALA A 72 8.07 -0.38 6.64
N SER A 73 8.01 -0.73 7.93
CA SER A 73 7.60 -2.05 8.40
C SER A 73 6.16 -2.38 7.98
N GLU A 74 5.24 -1.43 8.06
CA GLU A 74 3.83 -1.60 7.72
C GLU A 74 3.62 -1.68 6.22
N ILE A 75 4.33 -0.84 5.45
CA ILE A 75 4.37 -0.93 3.98
C ILE A 75 4.86 -2.32 3.54
N ASN A 76 5.92 -2.82 4.17
CA ASN A 76 6.47 -4.14 3.85
C ASN A 76 5.54 -5.28 4.26
N ARG A 77 4.83 -5.17 5.39
CA ARG A 77 3.79 -6.13 5.79
C ARG A 77 2.67 -6.18 4.75
N LEU A 78 2.14 -5.03 4.33
CA LEU A 78 1.10 -5.00 3.29
C LEU A 78 1.61 -5.52 1.95
N ARG A 79 2.86 -5.25 1.58
CA ARG A 79 3.47 -5.83 0.37
C ARG A 79 3.49 -7.35 0.41
N LYS A 80 3.88 -7.93 1.54
CA LYS A 80 3.87 -9.39 1.72
C LYS A 80 2.45 -9.93 1.62
N ASN A 81 1.48 -9.32 2.31
CA ASN A 81 0.08 -9.73 2.23
C ASN A 81 -0.49 -9.63 0.81
N ILE A 82 -0.11 -8.62 0.02
CA ILE A 82 -0.53 -8.50 -1.38
C ILE A 82 0.12 -9.60 -2.23
N ALA A 83 1.42 -9.85 -2.04
CA ALA A 83 2.14 -10.89 -2.77
C ALA A 83 1.65 -12.31 -2.42
N GLU A 84 1.25 -12.55 -1.17
CA GLU A 84 0.70 -13.83 -0.69
C GLU A 84 -0.78 -13.99 -1.07
N GLY A 85 -1.55 -12.88 -1.06
CA GLY A 85 -2.98 -12.85 -1.38
C GLY A 85 -3.31 -13.02 -2.86
N ASP A 86 -2.38 -12.75 -3.79
CA ASP A 86 -2.56 -13.06 -5.22
C ASP A 86 -2.61 -14.58 -5.52
N ASN A 87 -2.28 -15.43 -4.54
CA ASN A 87 -2.46 -16.88 -4.61
C ASN A 87 -3.79 -17.37 -3.99
N HIS A 88 -4.56 -16.50 -3.33
CA HIS A 88 -5.89 -16.83 -2.84
C HIS A 88 -6.93 -15.98 -3.59
N SER A 89 -7.25 -16.43 -4.79
CA SER A 89 -8.54 -16.13 -5.42
C SER A 89 -9.65 -16.37 -4.38
N PRO A 90 -10.66 -15.48 -4.24
CA PRO A 90 -11.74 -15.70 -3.30
C PRO A 90 -12.47 -16.99 -3.69
N ALA A 91 -12.28 -18.04 -2.89
CA ALA A 91 -13.07 -19.25 -2.98
C ALA A 91 -14.54 -18.85 -2.80
N VAL A 92 -15.29 -18.91 -3.89
CA VAL A 92 -16.75 -18.84 -3.89
C VAL A 92 -17.24 -19.89 -2.87
N PRO A 93 -18.11 -19.55 -1.90
CA PRO A 93 -18.70 -20.56 -1.04
C PRO A 93 -19.68 -21.38 -1.88
N GLU A 94 -19.19 -22.49 -2.42
CA GLU A 94 -19.98 -23.52 -3.07
C GLU A 94 -20.86 -24.19 -2.01
N SER A 95 -22.18 -24.08 -2.19
CA SER A 95 -23.17 -24.79 -1.39
C SER A 95 -23.05 -26.32 -1.59
N PRO A 96 -23.42 -27.14 -0.58
CA PRO A 96 -23.02 -28.54 -0.54
C PRO A 96 -23.71 -29.41 -1.61
N PRO A 97 -23.00 -30.39 -2.22
CA PRO A 97 -23.58 -31.31 -3.19
C PRO A 97 -24.23 -32.51 -2.50
N ALA A 98 -25.47 -32.82 -2.88
CA ALA A 98 -26.13 -34.06 -2.54
C ALA A 98 -26.18 -35.01 -3.76
N ALA A 99 -25.59 -36.18 -3.54
CA ALA A 99 -25.90 -37.49 -4.13
C ALA A 99 -25.37 -37.87 -5.54
N ALA A 100 -24.41 -38.81 -5.48
CA ALA A 100 -24.42 -40.13 -6.11
C ALA A 100 -23.82 -40.33 -7.53
N ARG A 101 -22.69 -41.08 -7.54
CA ARG A 101 -22.38 -42.34 -8.29
C ARG A 101 -22.68 -42.36 -9.80
N THR A 102 -21.85 -42.80 -10.74
CA THR A 102 -20.59 -43.57 -10.86
C THR A 102 -20.18 -43.49 -12.36
N PRO A 103 -18.97 -43.95 -12.77
CA PRO A 103 -18.30 -43.52 -13.99
C PRO A 103 -18.50 -44.45 -15.20
N SER A 104 -18.36 -43.97 -16.44
CA SER A 104 -17.62 -44.67 -17.50
C SER A 104 -17.40 -43.83 -18.77
N ARG A 105 -16.13 -43.84 -19.24
CA ARG A 105 -15.66 -43.95 -20.65
C ARG A 105 -16.05 -42.83 -21.65
N SER A 106 -15.17 -42.24 -22.47
CA SER A 106 -13.89 -42.70 -23.02
C SER A 106 -13.08 -41.52 -23.59
N SER A 107 -11.75 -41.62 -23.49
CA SER A 107 -10.71 -41.22 -24.45
C SER A 107 -10.83 -39.91 -25.24
N SER A 108 -9.89 -38.99 -25.00
CA SER A 108 -8.85 -38.67 -26.00
C SER A 108 -7.69 -37.89 -25.39
N SER A 109 -6.52 -38.23 -25.90
CA SER A 109 -5.18 -37.67 -25.72
C SER A 109 -5.08 -36.14 -25.72
N GLY A 110 -4.20 -35.60 -24.88
CA GLY A 110 -3.82 -34.19 -24.97
C GLY A 110 -2.81 -33.75 -23.92
N SER A 111 -1.65 -34.41 -23.87
CA SER A 111 -0.51 -33.93 -23.09
C SER A 111 0.01 -32.63 -23.70
N GLN A 112 -0.20 -31.48 -23.05
CA GLN A 112 0.54 -30.25 -23.36
C GLN A 112 1.62 -30.03 -22.30
N ARG A 113 2.73 -30.75 -22.50
CA ARG A 113 4.05 -30.37 -21.97
C ARG A 113 4.51 -29.13 -22.73
N GLY A 114 4.82 -28.06 -22.01
CA GLY A 114 5.49 -26.90 -22.60
C GLY A 114 6.86 -27.27 -23.19
N PRO A 115 7.40 -26.47 -24.13
CA PRO A 115 8.63 -26.78 -24.83
C PRO A 115 9.83 -26.82 -23.87
N LYS A 116 10.49 -27.99 -23.78
CA LYS A 116 11.80 -28.16 -23.17
C LYS A 116 12.86 -27.72 -24.17
N ILE A 117 13.56 -26.63 -23.88
CA ILE A 117 14.75 -26.21 -24.62
C ILE A 117 15.89 -27.15 -24.19
N ALA A 118 16.49 -27.87 -25.13
CA ALA A 118 17.68 -28.68 -24.90
C ALA A 118 18.92 -27.76 -24.82
N ARG A 119 19.80 -28.01 -23.85
CA ARG A 119 21.18 -27.49 -23.83
C ARG A 119 22.06 -28.58 -24.44
N ASP A 120 22.79 -28.25 -25.49
CA ASP A 120 23.93 -29.04 -25.96
C ASP A 120 25.17 -28.56 -25.19
N ASP A 121 25.83 -29.50 -24.51
CA ASP A 121 27.17 -29.32 -23.94
C ASP A 121 28.21 -29.66 -25.03
N PHE A 122 29.02 -28.68 -25.42
CA PHE A 122 30.26 -28.85 -26.18
C PHE A 122 31.42 -28.23 -25.40
#